data_AF-A0AA36E0B4-F1
#
_entry.id   AF-A0AA36E0B4-F1
#
_cell.length_a   1.000
_cell.length_b   1.000
_cell.length_c   1.000
_cell.angle_alpha   90.00
_cell.angle_beta   90.00
_cell.angle_gamma   90.00
#
_symmetry.space_group_name_H-M   'P 1'
#
loop_
_entity.id
_entity.type
_entity.pdbx_description
1 polymer ?
#
loop_
_entity_poly.entity_id
_entity_poly.type
_entity_poly.pdbx_seq_one_letter_code
_entity_poly.pdbx_strand_id
1 'polypeptide(L)'
;MSIVVSKSTTKLSTIESYTILRADIYKQVVRMFSIATLGILRARSVAPFAFCLKNRIGHSLASLQIPDIILKLQGGKIWIISSSNSMQQVGKDVACLAIINGGATSEHGIVIGTFQMENYFLFFDLVNSSLGFSSSLLSKKTSCANFNFTTHSL
;
A
#
# COMPACT_ATOMS: atom_id res chain seq x y z
N MET A 1 -11.74 0.46 -2.66
CA MET A 1 -11.59 1.89 -2.29
C MET A 1 -10.92 2.63 -3.45
N SER A 2 -11.27 3.88 -3.76
CA SER A 2 -10.52 4.67 -4.75
C SER A 2 -9.97 5.95 -4.14
N ILE A 3 -8.65 6.11 -4.23
CA ILE A 3 -7.93 7.35 -3.94
C ILE A 3 -7.66 8.02 -5.29
N VAL A 4 -8.16 9.23 -5.44
CA VAL A 4 -7.86 10.04 -6.63
C VAL A 4 -6.55 10.78 -6.36
N VAL A 5 -5.48 10.39 -7.05
CA VAL A 5 -4.14 10.99 -6.91
C VAL A 5 -4.00 12.28 -7.74
N SER A 6 -5.00 12.61 -8.58
CA SER A 6 -4.90 13.63 -9.63
C SER A 6 -4.68 15.08 -9.17
N LYS A 7 -4.64 15.35 -7.86
CA LYS A 7 -4.41 16.71 -7.31
C LYS A 7 -3.31 16.78 -6.24
N SER A 8 -2.52 15.72 -6.04
CA SER A 8 -1.46 15.69 -5.04
C SER A 8 -0.11 15.33 -5.64
N THR A 9 0.96 16.01 -5.22
CA THR A 9 2.33 15.59 -5.50
C THR A 9 2.57 14.21 -4.88
N THR A 10 3.18 13.32 -5.65
CA THR A 10 3.44 11.93 -5.24
C THR A 10 4.90 11.59 -5.45
N LYS A 11 5.53 10.98 -4.45
CA LYS A 11 6.90 10.46 -4.50
C LYS A 11 6.92 8.96 -4.25
N LEU A 12 7.75 8.22 -4.98
CA LEU A 12 8.13 6.85 -4.63
C LEU A 12 9.37 6.91 -3.74
N SER A 13 9.36 6.23 -2.60
CA SER A 13 10.46 6.23 -1.63
C SER A 13 10.89 4.81 -1.30
N THR A 14 12.19 4.54 -1.40
CA THR A 14 12.81 3.31 -0.90
C THR A 14 13.35 3.45 0.52
N ILE A 15 13.31 4.66 1.10
CA ILE A 15 13.73 4.94 2.48
C ILE A 15 12.56 4.72 3.44
N GLU A 16 11.36 5.10 3.02
CA GLU A 16 10.14 4.93 3.84
C GLU A 16 9.58 3.52 3.64
N SER A 17 9.41 2.78 4.73
CA SER A 17 8.84 1.43 4.64
C SER A 17 7.37 1.42 4.24
N TYR A 18 6.60 2.39 4.74
CA TYR A 18 5.16 2.46 4.52
C TYR A 18 4.77 3.75 3.83
N THR A 19 3.59 3.74 3.21
CA THR A 19 3.03 4.92 2.59
C THR A 19 2.73 5.98 3.66
N ILE A 20 3.20 7.20 3.40
CA ILE A 20 2.92 8.38 4.23
C ILE A 20 2.00 9.29 3.46
N LEU A 21 0.89 9.69 4.07
CA LEU A 21 -0.06 10.62 3.50
C LEU A 21 -0.09 11.90 4.32
N ARG A 22 -0.15 13.05 3.64
CA ARG A 22 -0.47 14.32 4.30
C ARG A 22 -1.82 14.21 5.01
N ALA A 23 -1.95 14.88 6.15
CA ALA A 23 -3.04 14.68 7.09
C ALA A 23 -4.47 14.81 6.50
N ASP A 24 -4.68 15.71 5.54
CA ASP A 24 -5.94 15.90 4.81
C ASP A 24 -6.32 14.68 3.96
N ILE A 25 -5.35 14.08 3.28
CA ILE A 25 -5.52 12.88 2.45
C ILE A 25 -5.66 11.66 3.37
N TYR A 26 -4.80 11.54 4.39
CA TYR A 26 -4.84 10.46 5.37
C TYR A 26 -6.23 10.30 5.99
N LYS A 27 -6.81 11.39 6.49
CA LYS A 27 -8.14 11.38 7.13
C LYS A 27 -9.22 10.88 6.18
N GLN A 28 -9.18 11.28 4.91
CA GLN A 28 -10.14 10.82 3.90
C GLN A 28 -9.97 9.33 3.61
N VAL A 29 -8.73 8.87 3.42
CA VAL A 29 -8.42 7.46 3.16
C VAL A 29 -8.87 6.58 4.32
N VAL A 30 -8.52 6.92 5.56
CA VAL A 30 -8.92 6.15 6.75
C VAL A 30 -10.43 6.14 6.93
N ARG A 31 -11.11 7.29 6.75
CA ARG A 31 -12.58 7.36 6.81
C ARG A 31 -13.20 6.41 5.81
N MET A 32 -12.78 6.48 4.56
CA MET A 32 -13.34 5.66 3.51
C MET A 32 -13.01 4.17 3.73
N PHE A 33 -11.79 3.85 4.15
CA PHE A 33 -11.39 2.49 4.48
C PHE A 33 -12.21 1.92 5.64
N SER A 34 -12.56 2.73 6.63
CA SER A 34 -13.43 2.32 7.74
C SER A 34 -14.83 1.94 7.27
N ILE A 35 -15.39 2.67 6.30
CA ILE A 35 -16.68 2.36 5.68
C ILE A 35 -16.58 1.05 4.89
N ALA A 36 -15.50 0.88 4.12
CA ALA A 36 -15.31 -0.28 3.27
C ALA A 36 -14.94 -1.56 4.04
N THR A 37 -14.65 -1.45 5.34
CA THR A 37 -14.36 -2.58 6.24
C THR A 37 -15.40 -2.71 7.35
N LEU A 38 -16.58 -2.10 7.17
CA LEU A 38 -17.72 -2.32 8.05
C LEU A 38 -18.03 -3.82 8.16
N GLY A 39 -18.26 -4.28 9.40
CA GLY A 39 -18.46 -5.70 9.69
C GLY A 39 -17.19 -6.45 10.10
N ILE A 40 -15.99 -5.86 9.95
CA ILE A 40 -14.75 -6.41 10.50
C ILE A 40 -14.48 -5.76 11.87
N LEU A 41 -14.17 -6.59 12.87
CA LEU A 41 -13.91 -6.10 14.23
C LEU A 41 -12.67 -5.19 14.28
N ARG A 42 -12.77 -4.08 15.00
CA ARG A 42 -11.63 -3.18 15.26
C ARG A 42 -10.71 -3.79 16.32
N ALA A 43 -9.41 -3.63 16.13
CA ALA A 43 -8.40 -3.91 17.14
C ALA A 43 -7.86 -2.59 17.74
N ARG A 44 -7.12 -2.69 18.84
CA ARG A 44 -6.35 -1.56 19.35
C ARG A 44 -5.32 -1.14 18.30
N SER A 45 -5.05 0.16 18.23
CA SER A 45 -4.00 0.69 17.36
C SER A 45 -2.64 0.16 17.81
N VAL A 46 -1.76 -0.11 16.85
CA VAL A 46 -0.40 -0.60 17.10
C VAL A 46 0.53 0.33 16.34
N ALA A 47 1.36 1.10 17.06
CA ALA A 47 2.27 2.04 16.45
C ALA A 47 3.16 1.35 15.38
N PRO A 48 3.40 1.99 14.23
CA PRO A 48 3.01 3.36 13.87
C PRO A 48 1.58 3.50 13.30
N PHE A 49 0.76 2.44 13.29
CA PHE A 49 -0.54 2.41 12.64
C PHE A 49 -1.71 2.77 13.56
N ALA A 50 -2.59 3.64 13.08
CA ALA A 50 -3.79 4.08 13.83
C ALA A 50 -5.08 3.32 13.43
N PHE A 51 -5.05 2.50 12.38
CA PHE A 51 -6.21 1.75 11.93
C PHE A 51 -5.91 0.25 11.88
N CYS A 52 -6.36 -0.49 12.90
CA CYS A 52 -6.17 -1.93 13.00
C CYS A 52 -7.49 -2.69 13.10
N LEU A 53 -7.50 -3.88 12.51
CA LEU A 53 -8.61 -4.81 12.47
C LEU A 53 -8.20 -6.12 13.12
N LYS A 54 -9.17 -6.78 13.75
CA LYS A 54 -9.00 -8.09 14.34
C LYS A 54 -9.22 -9.16 13.28
N ASN A 55 -8.23 -10.02 13.09
CA ASN A 55 -8.33 -11.22 12.30
C ASN A 55 -8.69 -12.42 13.18
N ARG A 56 -9.17 -13.50 12.59
CA ARG A 56 -9.31 -14.77 13.31
C ARG A 56 -7.93 -15.38 13.54
N ILE A 57 -7.67 -15.84 14.77
CA ILE A 57 -6.41 -16.52 15.12
C ILE A 57 -6.21 -17.72 14.18
N GLY A 58 -5.02 -17.85 13.61
CA GLY A 58 -4.68 -18.96 12.71
C GLY A 58 -5.17 -18.78 11.27
N HIS A 59 -5.88 -17.69 10.95
CA HIS A 59 -6.26 -17.37 9.58
C HIS A 59 -5.27 -16.37 8.95
N SER A 60 -5.07 -16.51 7.64
CA SER A 60 -4.26 -15.56 6.88
C SER A 60 -4.97 -14.22 6.75
N LEU A 61 -4.22 -13.16 6.45
CA LEU A 61 -4.80 -11.85 6.16
C LEU A 61 -5.80 -11.89 4.99
N ALA A 62 -5.60 -12.80 4.04
CA ALA A 62 -6.51 -13.00 2.91
C ALA A 62 -7.92 -13.46 3.31
N SER A 63 -8.13 -13.96 4.54
CA SER A 63 -9.48 -14.26 5.03
C SER A 63 -10.26 -13.00 5.39
N LEU A 64 -9.58 -11.89 5.67
CA LEU A 64 -10.22 -10.59 5.77
C LEU A 64 -10.50 -10.13 4.35
N GLN A 65 -11.78 -9.91 4.01
CA GLN A 65 -12.21 -9.37 2.71
C GLN A 65 -11.87 -7.87 2.61
N ILE A 66 -10.58 -7.56 2.73
CA ILE A 66 -10.07 -6.19 2.70
C ILE A 66 -10.14 -5.69 1.26
N PRO A 67 -10.77 -4.54 1.01
CA PRO A 67 -10.86 -3.96 -0.32
C PRO A 67 -9.51 -3.39 -0.76
N ASP A 68 -9.20 -3.55 -2.03
CA ASP A 68 -8.04 -2.91 -2.64
C ASP A 68 -8.12 -1.38 -2.58
N ILE A 69 -6.95 -0.75 -2.60
CA ILE A 69 -6.79 0.70 -2.71
C ILE A 69 -6.41 1.04 -4.14
N ILE A 70 -7.26 1.80 -4.81
CA ILE A 70 -7.11 2.14 -6.23
C ILE A 70 -6.54 3.56 -6.34
N LEU A 71 -5.34 3.72 -6.90
CA LEU A 71 -4.76 5.00 -7.27
C LEU A 71 -5.17 5.34 -8.70
N LYS A 72 -5.99 6.38 -8.88
CA LYS A 72 -6.34 6.90 -10.21
C LYS A 72 -5.31 7.95 -10.64
N LEU A 73 -4.60 7.67 -11.72
CA LEU A 73 -3.54 8.48 -12.30
C LEU A 73 -4.03 9.24 -13.55
N GLN A 74 -3.20 10.14 -14.06
CA GLN A 74 -3.47 10.87 -15.30
C GLN A 74 -3.70 9.91 -16.48
N GLY A 75 -4.53 10.31 -17.45
CA GLY A 75 -4.82 9.51 -18.64
C GLY A 75 -5.64 8.25 -18.38
N GLY A 76 -6.36 8.21 -17.24
CA GLY A 76 -7.22 7.08 -16.88
C GLY A 76 -6.46 5.82 -16.43
N LYS A 77 -5.14 5.92 -16.21
CA LYS A 77 -4.33 4.80 -15.71
C LYS A 77 -4.66 4.52 -14.24
N ILE A 78 -4.61 3.26 -13.87
CA ILE A 78 -5.00 2.78 -12.54
C ILE A 78 -3.89 1.91 -11.98
N TRP A 79 -3.34 2.29 -10.82
CA TRP A 79 -2.50 1.41 -10.02
C TRP A 79 -3.30 0.91 -8.83
N ILE A 80 -3.50 -0.40 -8.75
CA ILE A 80 -4.16 -1.07 -7.64
C ILE A 80 -3.12 -1.49 -6.61
N ILE A 81 -3.20 -0.95 -5.39
CA ILE A 81 -2.50 -1.47 -4.21
C ILE A 81 -3.40 -2.56 -3.63
N SER A 82 -2.94 -3.80 -3.70
CA SER A 82 -3.68 -4.97 -3.23
C SER A 82 -3.87 -4.96 -1.71
N SER A 83 -4.80 -5.77 -1.21
CA SER A 83 -4.95 -6.04 0.22
C SER A 83 -3.64 -6.47 0.90
N SER A 84 -2.82 -7.29 0.23
CA SER A 84 -1.52 -7.76 0.75
C SER A 84 -0.48 -6.65 0.92
N ASN A 85 -0.59 -5.57 0.13
CA ASN A 85 0.32 -4.42 0.17
C ASN A 85 -0.30 -3.19 0.88
N SER A 86 -1.53 -3.32 1.40
CA SER A 86 -2.21 -2.27 2.16
C SER A 86 -2.40 -2.61 3.63
N MET A 87 -2.30 -3.88 4.02
CA MET A 87 -2.47 -4.32 5.40
C MET A 87 -1.23 -5.07 5.92
N GLN A 88 -0.66 -4.59 7.01
CA GLN A 88 0.46 -5.22 7.71
C GLN A 88 -0.08 -6.10 8.83
N GLN A 89 0.28 -7.38 8.85
CA GLN A 89 0.04 -8.22 10.03
C GLN A 89 1.06 -7.86 11.12
N VAL A 90 0.57 -7.44 12.28
CA VAL A 90 1.39 -6.97 13.42
C VAL A 90 1.29 -7.89 14.64
N GLY A 91 0.49 -8.96 14.54
CA GLY A 91 0.32 -9.95 15.58
C GLY A 91 -0.46 -11.18 15.08
N LYS A 92 -0.75 -12.11 16.00
CA LYS A 92 -1.45 -13.37 15.67
C LYS A 92 -2.86 -13.14 15.12
N ASP A 93 -3.54 -12.10 15.61
CA ASP A 93 -4.94 -11.79 15.30
C ASP A 93 -5.15 -10.30 14.99
N VAL A 94 -4.09 -9.55 14.67
CA VAL A 94 -4.18 -8.11 14.39
C VAL A 94 -3.47 -7.77 13.08
N ALA A 95 -4.19 -7.09 12.20
CA ALA A 95 -3.65 -6.49 10.99
C ALA A 95 -4.01 -5.01 10.93
N CYS A 96 -3.06 -4.18 10.52
CA CYS A 96 -3.22 -2.74 10.48
C CYS A 96 -3.08 -2.20 9.06
N LEU A 97 -3.85 -1.16 8.74
CA LEU A 97 -3.68 -0.40 7.51
C LEU A 97 -2.28 0.19 7.51
N ALA A 98 -1.47 -0.23 6.54
CA ALA A 98 -0.06 0.09 6.40
C ALA A 98 0.16 1.47 5.76
N ILE A 99 -0.52 2.48 6.32
CA ILE A 99 -0.48 3.88 5.90
C ILE A 99 -0.32 4.75 7.14
N ILE A 100 0.59 5.71 7.07
CA ILE A 100 0.98 6.61 8.16
C ILE A 100 0.48 8.03 7.87
N ASN A 101 0.08 8.74 8.92
CA ASN A 101 -0.22 10.17 8.86
C ASN A 101 1.09 10.97 8.94
N GLY A 102 1.48 11.63 7.86
CA GLY A 102 2.69 12.46 7.77
C GLY A 102 2.54 13.88 8.32
N GLY A 103 1.38 14.22 8.89
CA GLY A 103 1.11 15.56 9.39
C GLY A 103 0.70 16.55 8.29
N ALA A 104 0.44 17.79 8.70
CA ALA A 104 -0.07 18.83 7.80
C ALA A 104 1.02 19.46 6.91
N THR A 105 2.28 19.40 7.35
CA THR A 105 3.43 20.05 6.71
C THR A 105 4.24 19.11 5.82
N SER A 106 3.72 17.91 5.50
CA SER A 106 4.38 16.99 4.58
C SER A 106 4.55 17.64 3.21
N GLU A 107 5.80 17.74 2.75
CA GLU A 107 6.18 18.33 1.45
C GLU A 107 5.42 17.68 0.29
N HIS A 108 5.35 16.34 0.32
CA HIS A 108 4.61 15.56 -0.66
C HIS A 108 3.24 15.19 -0.09
N GLY A 109 2.19 15.29 -0.92
CA GLY A 109 0.85 14.84 -0.51
C GLY A 109 0.82 13.33 -0.25
N ILE A 110 1.54 12.57 -1.08
CA ILE A 110 1.63 11.12 -1.02
C ILE A 110 3.11 10.71 -1.16
N VAL A 111 3.60 9.91 -0.23
CA VAL A 111 4.87 9.19 -0.36
C VAL A 111 4.55 7.70 -0.34
N ILE A 112 4.78 6.99 -1.44
CA ILE A 112 4.58 5.55 -1.54
C ILE A 112 5.86 4.85 -1.07
N GLY A 113 5.74 4.09 0.02
CA GLY A 113 6.86 3.36 0.64
C GLY A 113 7.10 1.98 0.03
N THR A 114 8.17 1.32 0.47
CA THR A 114 8.61 0.02 -0.07
C THR A 114 7.54 -1.07 0.07
N PHE A 115 6.84 -1.14 1.19
CA PHE A 115 5.80 -2.15 1.44
C PHE A 115 4.69 -2.10 0.38
N GLN A 116 4.33 -0.91 -0.12
CA GLN A 116 3.36 -0.78 -1.20
C GLN A 116 3.92 -1.13 -2.59
N MET A 117 5.24 -1.03 -2.76
CA MET A 117 5.94 -1.35 -4.02
C MET A 117 6.35 -2.83 -4.11
N GLU A 118 6.40 -3.54 -2.99
CA GLU A 118 6.78 -4.96 -2.95
C GLU A 118 5.91 -5.82 -3.87
N ASN A 119 6.55 -6.68 -4.65
CA ASN A 119 5.89 -7.55 -5.63
C ASN A 119 5.15 -6.81 -6.74
N TYR A 120 5.63 -5.62 -7.11
CA TYR A 120 5.30 -4.91 -8.34
C TYR A 120 6.57 -4.70 -9.16
N PHE A 121 6.49 -4.83 -10.48
CA PHE A 121 7.54 -4.31 -11.36
C PHE A 121 7.28 -2.83 -11.61
N LEU A 122 8.29 -2.02 -11.33
CA LEU A 122 8.31 -0.59 -11.60
C LEU A 122 9.40 -0.31 -12.64
N PHE A 123 9.01 0.32 -13.75
CA PHE A 123 9.91 0.65 -14.85
C PHE A 123 10.03 2.16 -14.96
N PHE A 124 11.23 2.68 -14.70
CA PHE A 124 11.52 4.10 -14.76
C PHE A 124 12.14 4.42 -16.11
N ASP A 125 11.34 4.94 -17.04
CA ASP A 125 11.81 5.40 -18.34
C ASP A 125 12.19 6.87 -18.25
N LEU A 126 13.48 7.12 -18.02
CA LEU A 126 14.01 8.48 -17.88
C LEU A 126 14.03 9.24 -19.22
N VAL A 127 14.10 8.52 -20.35
CA VAL A 127 14.12 9.14 -21.69
C VAL A 127 12.76 9.73 -22.00
N ASN A 128 11.69 8.96 -21.76
CA ASN A 128 10.32 9.40 -22.01
C ASN A 128 9.68 10.08 -20.78
N SER A 129 10.42 10.26 -19.68
CA SER A 129 9.92 10.81 -18.42
C SER A 129 8.65 10.11 -17.93
N SER A 130 8.63 8.78 -18.00
CA SER A 130 7.44 7.98 -17.70
C SER A 130 7.70 6.85 -16.72
N LEU A 131 6.65 6.47 -16.00
CA LEU A 131 6.66 5.36 -15.06
C LEU A 131 5.74 4.25 -15.56
N GLY A 132 6.31 3.09 -15.83
CA GLY A 132 5.58 1.83 -16.01
C GLY A 132 5.41 1.10 -14.68
N PHE A 133 4.26 0.46 -14.49
CA PHE A 133 4.00 -0.40 -13.33
C PHE A 133 3.19 -1.62 -13.74
N SER A 134 3.43 -2.75 -13.10
CA SER A 134 2.63 -3.96 -13.28
C SER A 134 1.40 -3.99 -12.36
N SER A 135 0.53 -4.98 -12.54
CA SER A 135 -0.29 -5.48 -11.42
C SER A 135 0.59 -6.16 -10.37
N SER A 136 0.05 -6.47 -9.19
CA SER A 136 0.77 -7.31 -8.22
C SER A 136 1.21 -8.62 -8.89
N LEU A 137 2.45 -9.04 -8.65
CA LEU A 137 2.99 -10.31 -9.13
C LEU A 137 2.36 -11.50 -8.40
N LEU A 138 1.88 -11.28 -7.18
CA LEU A 138 1.21 -12.32 -6.38
C LEU A 138 -0.06 -12.82 -7.08
N SER A 139 -0.79 -11.94 -7.76
CA SER A 139 -1.96 -12.34 -8.56
C SER A 139 -1.59 -13.17 -9.79
N LYS A 140 -0.32 -13.14 -10.21
CA LYS A 140 0.27 -13.96 -11.27
C LYS A 140 1.00 -15.19 -10.72
N LYS A 141 0.81 -15.51 -9.44
CA LYS A 141 1.46 -16.65 -8.74
C LYS A 141 2.99 -16.58 -8.80
N THR A 142 3.56 -15.38 -8.77
CA THR A 142 5.02 -15.16 -8.68
C THR A 142 5.34 -14.00 -7.74
N SER A 143 6.61 -13.79 -7.43
CA SER A 143 7.08 -12.71 -6.56
C SER A 143 8.37 -12.11 -7.13
N CYS A 144 8.80 -10.94 -6.64
CA CYS A 144 10.11 -10.41 -7.03
C CYS A 144 11.27 -11.35 -6.64
N ALA A 145 11.11 -12.12 -5.55
CA ALA A 145 12.11 -13.07 -5.07
C ALA A 145 12.21 -14.34 -5.95
N ASN A 146 11.24 -14.59 -6.83
CA ASN A 146 11.28 -15.74 -7.74
C ASN A 146 12.21 -15.53 -8.95
N PHE A 147 12.86 -14.37 -9.05
CA PHE A 147 13.84 -14.13 -10.09
C PHE A 147 15.08 -15.01 -9.87
N ASN A 148 15.57 -15.65 -10.93
CA ASN A 148 16.77 -16.49 -10.85
C ASN A 148 18.03 -15.61 -10.80
N PHE A 149 18.51 -15.33 -9.60
CA PHE A 149 19.78 -14.66 -9.38
C PHE A 149 20.91 -15.71 -9.40
N THR A 150 21.58 -15.88 -10.54
CA THR A 150 22.84 -16.63 -10.57
C THR A 150 23.94 -15.77 -9.96
N THR A 151 24.38 -16.09 -8.75
CA THR A 151 25.54 -15.45 -8.14
C THR A 151 26.81 -15.96 -8.84
N HIS A 152 27.44 -15.13 -9.66
CA HIS A 152 28.84 -15.34 -9.99
C HIS A 152 29.64 -14.93 -8.76
N SER A 153 30.28 -15.88 -8.09
CA SER A 153 31.28 -15.58 -7.07
C SER A 153 32.40 -14.77 -7.73
N LEU A 154 32.60 -13.53 -7.26
CA LEU A 154 33.80 -12.74 -7.54
C LEU A 154 35.01 -13.34 -6.82
#